data_AF-A0A7Y2NPA2-F1
#
_entry.id   AF-A0A7Y2NPA2-F1
#
_cell.length_a   1.000
_cell.length_b   1.000
_cell.length_c   1.000
_cell.angle_alpha   90.00
_cell.angle_beta   90.00
_cell.angle_gamma   90.00
#
_symmetry.space_group_name_H-M   'P 1'
#
loop_
_entity.id
_entity.type
_entity.pdbx_description
1 polymer ?
#
loop_
_entity_poly.entity_id
_entity_poly.type
_entity_poly.pdbx_seq_one_letter_code
_entity_poly.pdbx_strand_id
1 'polypeptide(L)'
;RRPPGRLEELRKLCDASPPATAAEAIASVVEHALGKVPFAAVFVPTRSGSTARMISRFKPKVWIVASTPHPAVCRGLLFSYGVHPVEADPERWRDFAEDWVREHGVPGRFAILVAGPSPRNPDADHRIEFLRIGVGTEDRS
;
A
#
# COMPACT_ATOMS: atom_id res chain seq x y z
N ARG A 1 0.26 -25.81 -21.68
CA ARG A 1 -1.15 -25.43 -21.38
C ARG A 1 -1.28 -25.19 -19.87
N ARG A 2 -1.86 -24.07 -19.43
CA ARG A 2 -2.13 -23.77 -18.01
C ARG A 2 -3.35 -24.59 -17.55
N PRO A 3 -3.27 -25.39 -16.47
CA PRO A 3 -4.39 -26.22 -16.03
C PRO A 3 -5.55 -25.33 -15.52
N PRO A 4 -6.79 -25.55 -15.99
CA PRO A 4 -7.93 -24.65 -15.71
C PRO A 4 -8.54 -24.83 -14.30
N GLY A 5 -8.32 -25.96 -13.61
CA GLY A 5 -9.11 -26.33 -12.43
C GLY A 5 -8.69 -25.69 -11.09
N ARG A 6 -7.40 -25.40 -10.88
CA ARG A 6 -6.90 -24.98 -9.55
C ARG A 6 -7.32 -23.54 -9.17
N LEU A 7 -7.61 -22.70 -10.16
CA LEU A 7 -7.97 -21.30 -9.91
C LEU A 7 -9.43 -21.13 -9.45
N GLU A 8 -10.33 -21.98 -9.95
CA GLU A 8 -11.76 -21.98 -9.61
C GLU A 8 -12.00 -22.34 -8.13
N GLU A 9 -11.25 -23.31 -7.60
CA GLU A 9 -11.29 -23.68 -6.17
C GLU A 9 -10.77 -22.57 -5.25
N LEU A 10 -9.68 -21.89 -5.65
CA LEU A 10 -9.17 -20.72 -4.92
C LEU A 10 -10.18 -19.57 -4.92
N ARG A 11 -10.96 -19.42 -6.00
CA ARG A 11 -11.99 -18.39 -6.15
C ARG A 11 -13.14 -18.55 -5.16
N LYS A 12 -13.57 -19.80 -4.92
CA LYS A 12 -14.60 -20.14 -3.92
C LYS A 12 -14.16 -19.89 -2.47
N LEU A 13 -12.85 -19.82 -2.21
CA LEU A 13 -12.30 -19.46 -0.89
C LEU A 13 -12.24 -17.94 -0.68
N CYS A 14 -12.28 -17.17 -1.76
CA CYS A 14 -12.28 -15.71 -1.76
C CYS A 14 -13.68 -15.20 -2.14
N ASP A 15 -14.69 -15.53 -1.34
CA ASP A 15 -16.09 -15.06 -1.49
C ASP A 15 -16.22 -13.56 -1.14
N ALA A 16 -15.56 -12.71 -1.91
CA ALA A 16 -15.83 -11.28 -1.95
C ALA A 16 -16.56 -10.95 -3.26
N SER A 17 -17.52 -10.01 -3.21
CA SER A 17 -18.13 -9.47 -4.43
C SER A 17 -17.03 -8.99 -5.39
N PRO A 18 -17.16 -9.26 -6.71
CA PRO A 18 -16.15 -8.85 -7.65
C PRO A 18 -15.95 -7.33 -7.58
N PRO A 19 -14.70 -6.85 -7.59
CA PRO A 19 -14.42 -5.43 -7.54
C PRO A 19 -15.02 -4.74 -8.78
N ALA A 20 -15.73 -3.62 -8.58
CA ALA A 20 -16.37 -2.88 -9.66
C ALA A 20 -15.36 -2.04 -10.46
N THR A 21 -14.16 -1.81 -9.91
CA THR A 21 -13.09 -1.02 -10.56
C THR A 21 -11.71 -1.66 -10.37
N ALA A 22 -10.74 -1.34 -11.24
CA ALA A 22 -9.35 -1.78 -11.08
C ALA A 22 -8.75 -1.32 -9.74
N ALA A 23 -9.10 -0.10 -9.33
CA ALA A 23 -8.84 0.47 -8.02
C ALA A 23 -9.29 -0.47 -6.87
N GLU A 24 -10.56 -0.87 -6.86
CA GLU A 24 -11.08 -1.78 -5.85
C GLU A 24 -10.40 -3.16 -5.90
N ALA A 25 -10.07 -3.65 -7.08
CA ALA A 25 -9.34 -4.90 -7.23
C ALA A 25 -7.96 -4.83 -6.57
N ILE A 26 -7.23 -3.72 -6.76
CA ILE A 26 -5.93 -3.48 -6.11
C ILE A 26 -6.09 -3.39 -4.61
N ALA A 27 -7.09 -2.65 -4.12
CA ALA A 27 -7.32 -2.52 -2.70
C ALA A 27 -7.62 -3.89 -2.05
N SER A 28 -8.38 -4.76 -2.71
CA SER A 28 -8.61 -6.13 -2.28
C SER A 28 -7.33 -6.97 -2.26
N VAL A 29 -6.48 -6.85 -3.29
CA VAL A 29 -5.17 -7.55 -3.31
C VAL A 29 -4.26 -7.07 -2.18
N VAL A 30 -4.23 -5.76 -1.93
CA VAL A 30 -3.44 -5.15 -0.84
C VAL A 30 -3.96 -5.63 0.51
N GLU A 31 -5.27 -5.59 0.74
CA GLU A 31 -5.88 -6.07 1.98
C GLU A 31 -5.54 -7.54 2.24
N HIS A 32 -5.67 -8.39 1.22
CA HIS A 32 -5.31 -9.80 1.34
C HIS A 32 -3.83 -9.99 1.67
N ALA A 33 -2.94 -9.24 1.00
CA ALA A 33 -1.50 -9.32 1.25
C ALA A 33 -1.15 -8.89 2.69
N LEU A 34 -1.77 -7.82 3.19
CA LEU A 34 -1.60 -7.35 4.58
C LEU A 34 -2.05 -8.39 5.61
N GLY A 35 -3.01 -9.25 5.27
CA GLY A 35 -3.44 -10.36 6.14
C GLY A 35 -2.51 -11.57 6.15
N LYS A 36 -1.53 -11.65 5.23
CA LYS A 36 -0.66 -12.82 5.05
C LYS A 36 0.82 -12.55 5.30
N VAL A 37 1.26 -11.31 5.15
CA VAL A 37 2.68 -10.92 5.28
C VAL A 37 2.80 -9.83 6.36
N PRO A 38 3.80 -9.90 7.25
CA PRO A 38 4.02 -8.91 8.29
C PRO A 38 4.64 -7.63 7.72
N PHE A 39 3.82 -6.83 7.04
CA PHE A 39 4.21 -5.52 6.54
C PHE A 39 4.26 -4.49 7.67
N ALA A 40 5.26 -3.61 7.64
CA ALA A 40 5.38 -2.50 8.56
C ALA A 40 4.37 -1.38 8.23
N ALA A 41 4.17 -1.10 6.94
CA ALA A 41 3.28 -0.05 6.45
C ALA A 41 2.93 -0.24 4.96
N VAL A 42 1.90 0.49 4.52
CA VAL A 42 1.54 0.72 3.11
C VAL A 42 1.99 2.12 2.72
N PHE A 43 2.78 2.26 1.67
CA PHE A 43 3.20 3.54 1.10
C PHE A 43 2.37 3.84 -0.15
N VAL A 44 1.87 5.08 -0.25
CA VAL A 44 0.98 5.49 -1.34
C VAL A 44 1.42 6.86 -1.89
N PRO A 45 2.14 6.92 -3.03
CA PRO A 45 2.25 8.16 -3.81
C PRO A 45 0.86 8.62 -4.22
N THR A 46 0.50 9.87 -3.91
CA THR A 46 -0.80 10.39 -4.28
C THR A 46 -0.81 11.88 -4.58
N ARG A 47 -1.61 12.28 -5.57
CA ARG A 47 -1.85 13.68 -5.94
C ARG A 47 -3.17 14.22 -5.41
N SER A 48 -4.18 13.35 -5.22
CA SER A 48 -5.52 13.69 -4.76
C SER A 48 -5.90 13.00 -3.44
N GLY A 49 -5.15 11.98 -3.04
CA GLY A 49 -5.49 11.10 -1.91
C GLY A 49 -6.43 9.94 -2.26
N SER A 50 -6.84 9.77 -3.53
CA SER A 50 -7.83 8.75 -3.92
C SER A 50 -7.41 7.33 -3.53
N THR A 51 -6.18 6.93 -3.86
CA THR A 51 -5.64 5.60 -3.53
C THR A 51 -5.53 5.38 -2.01
N ALA A 52 -5.07 6.38 -1.26
CA ALA A 52 -4.95 6.27 0.19
C ALA A 52 -6.33 6.10 0.85
N ARG A 53 -7.34 6.88 0.43
CA ARG A 53 -8.72 6.76 0.94
C ARG A 53 -9.36 5.43 0.57
N MET A 54 -9.12 4.95 -0.64
CA MET A 54 -9.61 3.65 -1.09
C MET A 54 -9.10 2.52 -0.21
N ILE A 55 -7.79 2.48 0.08
CA ILE A 55 -7.19 1.46 0.97
C ILE A 55 -7.70 1.66 2.41
N SER A 56 -7.82 2.91 2.88
CA SER A 56 -8.34 3.26 4.21
C SER A 56 -9.73 2.69 4.51
N ARG A 57 -10.60 2.55 3.50
CA ARG A 57 -11.95 1.96 3.64
C ARG A 57 -11.94 0.52 4.16
N PHE A 58 -10.89 -0.23 3.85
CA PHE A 58 -10.69 -1.61 4.31
C PHE A 58 -10.14 -1.68 5.75
N LYS A 59 -9.84 -0.53 6.37
CA LYS A 59 -9.32 -0.41 7.74
C LYS A 59 -8.13 -1.35 8.00
N PRO A 60 -7.06 -1.25 7.20
CA PRO A 60 -5.88 -2.08 7.39
C PRO A 60 -5.30 -1.89 8.80
N LYS A 61 -4.70 -2.96 9.34
CA LYS A 61 -4.06 -2.94 10.67
C LYS A 61 -2.71 -2.21 10.68
N VAL A 62 -2.19 -1.83 9.52
CA VAL A 62 -0.93 -1.12 9.34
C VAL A 62 -1.20 0.32 8.92
N TRP A 63 -0.22 1.20 9.13
CA TRP A 63 -0.30 2.58 8.67
C TRP A 63 -0.33 2.68 7.15
N ILE A 64 -1.15 3.61 6.64
CA ILE A 64 -1.13 4.05 5.24
C ILE A 64 -0.36 5.36 5.18
N VAL A 65 0.90 5.30 4.77
CA VAL A 65 1.78 6.45 4.59
C VAL A 65 1.51 7.06 3.22
N ALA A 66 0.73 8.14 3.18
CA ALA A 66 0.33 8.80 1.95
C ALA A 66 1.26 9.98 1.65
N SER A 67 2.15 9.82 0.68
CA SER A 67 3.09 10.87 0.28
C SER A 67 2.46 11.75 -0.80
N THR A 68 2.51 13.06 -0.61
CA THR A 68 2.04 14.04 -1.60
C THR A 68 2.79 15.36 -1.47
N PRO A 69 3.18 16.03 -2.56
CA PRO A 69 3.78 17.37 -2.48
C PRO A 69 2.75 18.48 -2.28
N HIS A 70 1.49 18.14 -1.97
CA HIS A 70 0.39 19.10 -1.87
C HIS A 70 -0.12 19.21 -0.43
N PRO A 71 0.23 20.28 0.32
CA PRO A 71 -0.21 20.46 1.71
C PRO A 71 -1.73 20.36 1.91
N ALA A 72 -2.52 20.81 0.93
CA ALA A 72 -3.98 20.73 0.98
C ALA A 72 -4.48 19.27 0.99
N VAL A 73 -3.79 18.39 0.26
CA VAL A 73 -4.12 16.96 0.21
C VAL A 73 -3.71 16.29 1.52
N CYS A 74 -2.54 16.62 2.07
CA CYS A 74 -2.13 16.19 3.41
C CYS A 74 -3.21 16.49 4.46
N ARG A 75 -3.66 17.75 4.53
CA ARG A 75 -4.72 18.17 5.48
C ARG A 75 -6.01 17.38 5.27
N GLY A 76 -6.43 17.18 4.02
CA GLY A 76 -7.63 16.41 3.71
C GLY A 76 -7.50 14.91 4.01
N LEU A 77 -6.29 14.38 4.15
CA LEU A 77 -6.04 12.97 4.47
C LEU A 77 -5.99 12.71 5.98
N LEU A 78 -5.76 13.72 6.82
CA LEU A 78 -5.84 13.60 8.28
C LEU A 78 -7.20 13.09 8.78
N PHE A 79 -8.27 13.29 8.00
CA PHE A 79 -9.62 12.80 8.31
C PHE A 79 -9.89 11.37 7.81
N SER A 80 -8.89 10.70 7.23
CA SER A 80 -9.01 9.34 6.70
C SER A 80 -8.42 8.32 7.67
N TYR A 81 -9.14 7.22 7.92
CA TYR A 81 -8.76 6.22 8.91
C TYR A 81 -7.39 5.59 8.60
N GLY A 82 -6.49 5.56 9.60
CA GLY A 82 -5.19 4.91 9.49
C GLY A 82 -4.24 5.55 8.46
N VAL A 83 -4.56 6.75 7.96
CA VAL A 83 -3.71 7.47 7.01
C VAL A 83 -2.78 8.41 7.76
N HIS A 84 -1.49 8.26 7.51
CA HIS A 84 -0.43 9.18 7.92
C HIS A 84 0.04 9.97 6.69
N PRO A 85 -0.42 11.21 6.48
CA PRO A 85 0.00 12.01 5.34
C PRO A 85 1.42 12.56 5.54
N VAL A 86 2.25 12.48 4.50
CA VAL A 86 3.60 13.05 4.47
C VAL A 86 3.71 14.01 3.28
N GLU A 87 4.14 15.24 3.55
CA GLU A 87 4.40 16.21 2.49
C GLU A 87 5.75 15.94 1.81
N ALA A 88 5.76 14.99 0.87
CA ALA A 88 6.96 14.59 0.13
C ALA A 88 6.62 14.04 -1.27
N ASP A 89 7.60 14.05 -2.18
CA ASP A 89 7.56 13.40 -3.50
C ASP A 89 8.86 12.62 -3.75
N PRO A 90 9.08 11.48 -3.05
CA PRO A 90 10.34 10.75 -3.11
C PRO A 90 10.57 10.12 -4.49
N GLU A 91 11.80 10.23 -4.99
CA GLU A 91 12.23 9.49 -6.19
C GLU A 91 12.54 8.02 -5.87
N ARG A 92 13.13 7.77 -4.68
CA ARG A 92 13.55 6.45 -4.21
C ARG A 92 12.65 5.97 -3.08
N TRP A 93 11.63 5.20 -3.44
CA TRP A 93 10.60 4.73 -2.51
C TRP A 93 11.09 3.73 -1.46
N ARG A 94 12.10 2.92 -1.78
CA ARG A 94 12.72 2.00 -0.81
C ARG A 94 13.35 2.78 0.34
N ASP A 95 14.21 3.73 0.00
CA ASP A 95 14.98 4.52 0.96
C ASP A 95 14.02 5.34 1.84
N PHE A 96 13.03 5.99 1.23
CA PHE A 96 11.97 6.71 1.95
C PHE A 96 11.19 5.79 2.91
N ALA A 97 10.84 4.58 2.47
CA ALA A 97 10.11 3.64 3.31
C ALA A 97 10.96 3.11 4.48
N GLU A 98 12.25 2.84 4.24
CA GLU A 98 13.22 2.46 5.26
C GLU A 98 13.38 3.55 6.33
N ASP A 99 13.53 4.80 5.90
CA ASP A 99 13.67 5.94 6.80
C ASP A 99 12.41 6.15 7.64
N TRP A 100 11.22 6.15 7.01
CA TRP A 100 9.95 6.34 7.71
C TRP A 100 9.70 5.23 8.74
N VAL A 101 9.92 3.96 8.35
CA VAL A 101 9.74 2.81 9.25
C VAL A 101 10.68 2.90 10.45
N ARG A 102 11.94 3.26 10.22
CA ARG A 102 12.96 3.43 11.27
C ARG A 102 12.63 4.57 12.22
N GLU A 103 12.20 5.72 11.70
CA GLU A 103 11.83 6.89 12.49
C GLU A 103 10.62 6.64 13.39
N HIS A 104 9.63 5.87 12.90
CA HIS A 104 8.38 5.61 13.62
C HIS A 104 8.42 4.34 14.48
N GLY A 105 9.51 3.57 14.44
CA GLY A 105 9.68 2.35 15.24
C GLY A 105 8.63 1.27 14.97
N VAL A 106 8.07 1.22 13.76
CA VAL A 106 7.05 0.22 13.40
C VAL A 106 7.69 -1.11 13.01
N PRO A 107 7.22 -2.25 13.54
CA PRO A 107 7.83 -3.54 13.27
C PRO A 107 7.45 -4.06 11.88
N GLY A 108 8.42 -4.62 11.16
CA GLY A 108 8.17 -5.36 9.92
C GLY A 108 9.42 -5.48 9.04
N ARG A 109 9.46 -6.53 8.21
CA ARG A 109 10.57 -6.76 7.26
C ARG A 109 10.27 -6.30 5.85
N PHE A 110 9.02 -5.95 5.60
CA PHE A 110 8.53 -5.53 4.31
C PHE A 110 7.63 -4.31 4.49
N ALA A 111 7.57 -3.45 3.49
CA ALA A 111 6.42 -2.60 3.25
C ALA A 111 5.86 -2.87 1.86
N ILE A 112 4.70 -2.31 1.58
CA ILE A 112 4.04 -2.41 0.30
C ILE A 112 3.89 -1.01 -0.28
N LEU A 113 4.34 -0.79 -1.51
CA LEU A 113 4.10 0.43 -2.27
C LEU A 113 2.92 0.18 -3.20
N VAL A 114 1.93 1.09 -3.19
CA VAL A 114 0.77 1.01 -4.06
C VAL A 114 0.69 2.29 -4.89
N ALA A 115 0.84 2.15 -6.20
CA ALA A 115 0.81 3.26 -7.14
C ALA A 115 -0.13 2.95 -8.32
N GLY A 116 -0.58 3.99 -9.00
CA GLY A 116 -1.41 3.88 -10.19
C GLY A 116 -1.51 5.20 -10.93
N PRO A 117 -2.43 5.30 -11.90
CA PRO A 117 -2.73 6.52 -12.62
C PRO A 117 -2.88 7.72 -11.69
N SER A 118 -2.32 8.85 -12.10
CA SER A 118 -2.46 10.12 -11.41
C SER A 118 -2.52 11.27 -12.42
N PRO A 119 -2.94 12.48 -12.04
CA PRO A 119 -2.91 13.63 -12.95
C PRO A 119 -1.53 13.91 -13.58
N ARG A 120 -0.43 13.53 -12.91
CA ARG A 120 0.94 13.68 -13.45
C ARG A 120 1.31 12.57 -14.46
N ASN A 121 0.72 11.40 -14.29
CA ASN A 121 0.99 10.23 -15.13
C ASN A 121 -0.31 9.42 -15.28
N PRO A 122 -1.22 9.86 -16.17
CA PRO A 122 -2.54 9.25 -16.31
C PRO A 122 -2.49 7.86 -16.93
N ASP A 123 -1.47 7.61 -17.76
CA ASP A 123 -1.26 6.33 -18.45
C ASP A 123 -0.40 5.35 -17.62
N ALA A 124 -0.13 5.67 -16.35
CA ALA A 124 0.63 4.79 -15.48
C ALA A 124 -0.14 3.50 -15.19
N ASP A 125 0.51 2.36 -15.31
CA ASP A 125 -0.06 1.13 -14.81
C ASP A 125 -0.20 1.16 -13.28
N HIS A 126 -1.28 0.53 -12.83
CA HIS A 126 -1.39 0.16 -11.44
C HIS A 126 -0.32 -0.85 -11.07
N ARG A 127 0.39 -0.59 -9.97
CA ARG A 127 1.46 -1.47 -9.49
C ARG A 127 1.47 -1.59 -7.98
N ILE A 128 1.88 -2.77 -7.55
CA ILE A 128 2.11 -3.12 -6.15
C ILE A 128 3.55 -3.62 -6.07
N GLU A 129 4.34 -3.03 -5.18
CA GLU A 129 5.72 -3.43 -4.97
C GLU A 129 5.94 -3.85 -3.52
N PHE A 130 6.61 -4.98 -3.31
CA PHE A 130 6.99 -5.44 -1.98
C PHE A 130 8.39 -4.90 -1.70
N LEU A 131 8.47 -3.86 -0.90
CA LEU A 131 9.71 -3.22 -0.50
C LEU A 131 10.29 -4.00 0.67
N ARG A 132 11.39 -4.73 0.46
CA ARG A 132 12.18 -5.26 1.58
C ARG A 132 12.79 -4.11 2.38
N ILE A 133 12.50 -4.06 3.67
CA ILE A 133 12.97 -3.03 4.59
C ILE A 133 13.96 -3.70 5.53
N GLY A 134 15.21 -3.25 5.50
CA GLY A 134 16.29 -3.85 6.27
C GLY A 134 16.09 -3.70 7.77
N VAL A 135 16.07 -4.81 8.49
CA VAL A 135 16.50 -4.82 9.90
C VAL A 135 18.01 -5.00 9.85
N GLY A 136 18.74 -3.90 9.95
CA GLY A 136 20.14 -3.95 10.34
C GLY A 136 20.25 -4.16 11.84
N THR A 137 19.83 -5.33 12.34
CA THR A 137 20.29 -5.88 13.62
C THR A 137 19.97 -7.36 13.70
N GLU A 138 21.05 -8.08 13.96
CA GLU A 138 21.24 -9.51 14.05
C GLU A 138 20.21 -10.24 14.92
N ASP A 139 19.84 -11.42 14.44
CA ASP A 139 19.75 -12.63 15.25
C ASP A 139 21.01 -12.75 16.12
N ARG A 140 21.00 -12.11 17.30
CA ARG A 140 21.93 -12.45 18.39
C ARG A 140 21.17 -13.28 19.40
N SER A 141 21.55 -14.55 19.36
CA SER A 141 21.36 -15.60 20.37
C SER A 141 21.55 -15.12 21.80
#